data_AF-A0A8S3I413-F1
#
_entry.id   AF-A0A8S3I413-F1
#
_cell.length_a   1.000
_cell.length_b   1.000
_cell.length_c   1.000
_cell.angle_alpha   90.00
_cell.angle_beta   90.00
_cell.angle_gamma   90.00
#
_symmetry.space_group_name_H-M   'P 1'
#
loop_
_entity.id
_entity.type
_entity.pdbx_description
1 polymer ?
#
loop_
_entity_poly.entity_id
_entity_poly.type
_entity_poly.pdbx_seq_one_letter_code
_entity_poly.pdbx_strand_id
1 'polypeptide(L)'
;MRICSTKQNSKGYYFDNTLSPDYILCSKTTENRIVPEIIKAWRQFYTDTPLNSESYCHIINNRHFERVKKLINQNKVVHGGETDSENNYIAPTIMTDVTENDDIMREEIFGPILPFITANNEAEAIKFMNNRDKPLALYVFSSTKSLAQRIINSTSAGSTCVNDVIFQIAAPSLPFGGVGASGLGSYHGKYSFDTFSHQRTVVYAPNWTEPILSKRNPPYNPTITGLMEKLTKVHRNWFPMPRFNCFGMMFTVLALAVGI
;
A
#
# COMPACT_ATOMS: atom_id res chain seq x y z
N MET A 1 9.11 10.17 17.23
CA MET A 1 10.14 9.13 17.01
C MET A 1 9.85 8.26 15.79
N ARG A 2 8.93 7.29 15.84
CA ARG A 2 8.67 6.34 14.73
C ARG A 2 8.42 7.01 13.38
N ILE A 3 7.46 7.93 13.32
CA ILE A 3 7.18 8.71 12.09
C ILE A 3 8.45 9.44 11.62
N CYS A 4 9.13 10.11 12.54
CA CYS A 4 10.30 10.96 12.28
C CYS A 4 11.48 10.21 11.66
N SER A 5 11.70 8.93 12.01
CA SER A 5 12.87 8.16 11.55
C SER A 5 12.78 7.69 10.10
N THR A 6 11.61 7.81 9.47
CA THR A 6 11.35 7.24 8.14
C THR A 6 11.34 8.25 7.01
N LYS A 7 11.30 9.56 7.33
CA LYS A 7 11.30 10.59 6.29
C LYS A 7 12.68 10.88 5.72
N GLN A 8 13.74 10.63 6.48
CA GLN A 8 15.13 10.86 6.08
C GLN A 8 16.03 9.85 6.80
N ASN A 9 16.20 8.64 6.27
CA ASN A 9 17.14 7.69 6.86
C ASN A 9 18.49 7.71 6.11
N SER A 10 19.57 7.55 6.86
CA SER A 10 20.94 7.86 6.46
C SER A 10 21.56 6.82 5.51
N LYS A 11 22.59 7.27 4.77
CA LYS A 11 23.46 6.48 3.88
C LYS A 11 22.83 5.91 2.60
N GLY A 12 21.83 6.59 2.04
CA GLY A 12 21.31 6.27 0.71
C GLY A 12 20.51 4.95 0.63
N TYR A 13 20.22 4.32 1.77
CA TYR A 13 19.41 3.09 1.79
C TYR A 13 17.91 3.38 1.67
N TYR A 14 17.44 4.51 2.21
CA TYR A 14 16.02 4.89 2.20
C TYR A 14 15.87 6.42 2.21
N PHE A 15 16.07 7.06 1.06
CA PHE A 15 15.54 8.42 0.86
C PHE A 15 14.03 8.32 0.65
N ASP A 16 13.24 9.14 1.34
CA ASP A 16 11.77 9.21 1.32
C ASP A 16 11.14 8.17 0.38
N ASN A 17 10.97 6.94 0.87
CA ASN A 17 10.63 5.82 0.00
C ASN A 17 9.11 5.77 -0.19
N THR A 18 8.63 4.93 -1.10
CA THR A 18 7.19 4.74 -1.36
C THR A 18 6.35 4.30 -0.14
N LEU A 19 6.99 4.04 1.01
CA LEU A 19 6.38 3.69 2.29
C LEU A 19 6.55 4.77 3.35
N SER A 20 7.27 5.84 3.08
CA SER A 20 7.44 6.93 4.04
C SER A 20 6.12 7.68 4.21
N PRO A 21 5.73 8.09 5.43
CA PRO A 21 4.43 8.72 5.66
C PRO A 21 4.29 10.07 4.93
N ASP A 22 3.56 10.10 3.82
CA ASP A 22 3.46 11.29 2.95
C ASP A 22 2.80 12.49 3.65
N TYR A 23 1.74 12.27 4.42
CA TYR A 23 1.08 13.31 5.21
C TYR A 23 0.57 12.74 6.56
N ILE A 24 0.29 13.63 7.50
CA ILE A 24 -0.39 13.29 8.75
C ILE A 24 -1.81 13.83 8.72
N LEU A 25 -2.77 12.95 9.01
CA LEU A 25 -4.18 13.29 9.20
C LEU A 25 -4.54 13.08 10.66
N CYS A 26 -4.84 14.15 11.39
CA CYS A 26 -5.16 14.06 12.82
C CYS A 26 -6.10 15.19 13.28
N SER A 27 -6.52 15.18 14.55
CA SER A 27 -7.28 16.32 15.10
C SER A 27 -6.34 17.50 15.38
N LYS A 28 -6.86 18.74 15.38
CA LYS A 28 -6.05 19.93 15.72
C LYS A 28 -5.41 19.82 17.11
N THR A 29 -6.13 19.22 18.07
CA THR A 29 -5.60 18.92 19.42
C THR A 29 -4.42 17.96 19.36
N THR A 30 -4.47 16.95 18.49
CA THR A 30 -3.36 16.02 18.28
C THR A 30 -2.19 16.71 17.60
N GLU A 31 -2.42 17.48 16.53
CA GLU A 31 -1.42 18.27 15.81
C GLU A 31 -0.61 19.15 16.78
N ASN A 32 -1.28 19.97 17.58
CA ASN A 32 -0.66 20.86 18.56
C ASN A 32 0.21 20.10 19.59
N ARG A 33 -0.12 18.84 19.88
CA ARG A 33 0.65 18.00 20.81
C ARG A 33 1.86 17.34 20.15
N ILE A 34 1.74 16.90 18.89
CA ILE A 34 2.77 16.07 18.27
C ILE A 34 3.79 16.87 17.47
N VAL A 35 3.46 18.07 16.97
CA VAL A 35 4.41 18.93 16.24
C VAL A 35 5.67 19.22 17.08
N PRO A 36 5.57 19.67 18.35
CA PRO A 36 6.75 19.91 19.18
C PRO A 36 7.59 18.64 19.42
N GLU A 37 6.94 17.49 19.60
CA GLU A 37 7.62 16.21 19.81
C GLU A 37 8.34 15.70 18.54
N ILE A 38 7.80 16.01 17.36
CA ILE A 38 8.47 15.72 16.08
C ILE A 38 9.71 16.59 15.93
N ILE A 39 9.61 17.90 16.21
CA ILE A 39 10.75 18.82 16.17
C ILE A 39 11.85 18.35 17.13
N LYS A 40 11.47 17.98 18.36
CA LYS A 40 12.39 17.42 19.36
C LYS A 40 13.06 16.14 18.87
N ALA A 41 12.30 15.23 18.25
CA ALA A 41 12.82 13.99 17.68
C ALA A 41 13.82 14.25 16.54
N TRP A 42 13.52 15.17 15.63
CA TRP A 42 14.42 15.52 14.54
C TRP A 42 15.70 16.18 15.01
N ARG A 43 15.64 17.07 16.02
CA ARG A 43 16.85 17.61 16.66
C ARG A 43 17.70 16.50 17.30
N GLN A 44 17.08 15.49 17.90
CA GLN A 44 17.79 14.34 18.44
C GLN A 44 18.46 13.50 17.33
N PHE A 45 17.84 13.40 16.15
CA PHE A 45 18.35 12.59 15.04
C PHE A 45 19.43 13.30 14.23
N TYR A 46 19.27 14.59 13.96
CA TYR A 46 20.08 15.34 12.99
C TYR A 46 20.76 16.58 13.56
N THR A 47 20.71 16.79 14.88
CA THR A 47 21.16 18.02 15.57
C THR A 47 20.31 19.25 15.22
N ASP A 48 20.68 20.43 15.73
CA ASP A 48 20.05 21.70 15.35
C ASP A 48 20.44 22.16 13.93
N THR A 49 21.48 21.55 13.34
CA THR A 49 21.94 21.83 11.97
C THR A 49 21.92 20.58 11.10
N PRO A 50 20.74 20.16 10.57
CA PRO A 50 20.62 18.93 9.78
C PRO A 50 21.49 18.91 8.53
N LEU A 51 21.79 20.07 7.93
CA LEU A 51 22.68 20.21 6.76
C LEU A 51 24.06 19.57 6.97
N ASN A 52 24.60 19.64 8.20
CA ASN A 52 25.92 19.12 8.53
C ASN A 52 25.86 17.69 9.12
N SER A 53 24.67 17.10 9.21
CA SER A 53 24.51 15.78 9.79
C SER A 53 24.83 14.69 8.78
N GLU A 54 25.79 13.82 9.10
CA GLU A 54 26.05 12.60 8.31
C GLU A 54 24.84 11.65 8.24
N SER A 55 23.87 11.84 9.14
CA SER A 55 22.64 11.05 9.16
C SER A 55 21.52 11.65 8.30
N TYR A 56 21.73 12.82 7.70
CA TYR A 56 20.75 13.48 6.86
C TYR A 56 21.12 13.33 5.38
N CYS A 57 20.12 13.09 4.53
CA CYS A 57 20.33 12.89 3.11
C CYS A 57 19.91 14.12 2.31
N HIS A 58 20.48 14.24 1.11
CA HIS A 58 20.17 15.32 0.15
C HIS A 58 19.28 14.80 -0.97
N ILE A 59 18.53 15.69 -1.62
CA ILE A 59 17.67 15.33 -2.74
C ILE A 59 18.54 14.83 -3.90
N ILE A 60 18.12 13.74 -4.54
CA ILE A 60 18.92 12.98 -5.51
C ILE A 60 19.50 13.82 -6.67
N ASN A 61 18.80 14.87 -7.10
CA ASN A 61 19.27 15.79 -8.14
C ASN A 61 18.49 17.12 -8.11
N ASN A 62 19.00 18.10 -8.87
CA ASN A 62 18.43 19.44 -8.95
C ASN A 62 16.96 19.47 -9.45
N ARG A 63 16.57 18.56 -10.37
CA ARG A 63 15.19 18.50 -10.87
C ARG A 63 14.21 18.14 -9.74
N HIS A 64 14.53 17.12 -8.94
CA HIS A 64 13.68 16.76 -7.80
C HIS A 64 13.77 17.80 -6.68
N PHE A 65 14.93 18.42 -6.47
CA PHE A 65 15.09 19.51 -5.51
C PHE A 65 14.14 20.66 -5.85
N GLU A 66 14.17 21.16 -7.08
CA GLU A 66 13.29 22.25 -7.53
C GLU A 66 11.81 21.86 -7.50
N ARG A 67 11.47 20.59 -7.78
CA ARG A 67 10.08 20.10 -7.65
C ARG A 67 9.62 20.16 -6.19
N VAL A 68 10.38 19.54 -5.27
CA VAL A 68 10.00 19.47 -3.85
C VAL A 68 9.99 20.86 -3.21
N LYS A 69 10.97 21.70 -3.53
CA LYS A 69 11.04 23.10 -3.08
C LYS A 69 9.78 23.89 -3.44
N LYS A 70 9.22 23.69 -4.64
CA LYS A 70 7.98 24.36 -5.08
C LYS A 70 6.74 23.95 -4.29
N LEU A 71 6.75 22.78 -3.64
CA LEU A 71 5.64 22.33 -2.79
C LEU A 71 5.61 23.06 -1.44
N ILE A 72 6.69 23.73 -1.04
CA ILE A 72 6.80 24.42 0.25
C ILE A 72 6.08 25.76 0.17
N ASN A 73 4.90 25.84 0.80
CA ASN A 73 4.24 27.11 1.06
C ASN A 73 4.77 27.71 2.37
N GLN A 74 5.68 28.68 2.26
CA GLN A 74 6.36 29.30 3.42
C GLN A 74 5.39 29.93 4.44
N ASN A 75 4.18 30.34 4.03
CA ASN A 75 3.18 30.89 4.97
C ASN A 75 2.56 29.82 5.89
N LYS A 76 2.73 28.54 5.54
CA LYS A 76 2.20 27.39 6.28
C LYS A 76 3.29 26.60 7.01
N VAL A 77 4.55 27.02 6.89
CA VAL A 77 5.69 26.37 7.55
C VAL A 77 5.71 26.73 9.03
N VAL A 78 5.76 25.72 9.89
CA VAL A 78 5.91 25.90 11.35
C VAL A 78 7.27 25.44 11.87
N HIS A 79 8.02 24.71 11.05
CA HIS A 79 9.39 24.29 11.32
C HIS A 79 10.12 23.97 10.01
N GLY A 80 11.40 24.31 9.92
CA GLY A 80 12.21 24.07 8.74
C GLY A 80 11.90 25.06 7.62
N GLY A 81 11.86 24.56 6.38
CA GLY A 81 11.59 25.36 5.19
C GLY A 81 12.83 25.97 4.55
N GLU A 82 14.01 25.85 5.18
CA GLU A 82 15.27 26.24 4.59
C GLU A 82 15.66 25.32 3.44
N THR A 83 16.25 25.90 2.40
CA THR A 83 16.71 25.16 1.23
C THR A 83 18.07 25.67 0.78
N ASP A 84 18.89 24.78 0.24
CA ASP A 84 20.17 25.11 -0.38
C ASP A 84 20.30 24.33 -1.70
N SER A 85 20.26 25.08 -2.81
CA SER A 85 20.32 24.53 -4.15
C SER A 85 21.69 23.98 -4.53
N GLU A 86 22.77 24.49 -3.95
CA GLU A 86 24.12 24.00 -4.24
C GLU A 86 24.29 22.56 -3.75
N ASN A 87 23.69 22.27 -2.59
CA ASN A 87 23.74 20.96 -1.96
C ASN A 87 22.48 20.10 -2.19
N ASN A 88 21.52 20.53 -3.02
CA ASN A 88 20.20 19.88 -3.15
C ASN A 88 19.53 19.60 -1.78
N TYR A 89 19.74 20.49 -0.83
CA TYR A 89 19.33 20.33 0.56
C TYR A 89 17.99 21.01 0.81
N ILE A 90 17.08 20.30 1.46
CA ILE A 90 15.84 20.85 2.00
C ILE A 90 15.80 20.43 3.46
N ALA A 91 15.58 21.38 4.38
CA ALA A 91 15.50 21.07 5.80
C ALA A 91 14.28 20.20 6.14
N PRO A 92 14.31 19.43 7.26
CA PRO A 92 13.12 18.76 7.78
C PRO A 92 12.00 19.77 8.00
N THR A 93 10.95 19.72 7.19
CA THR A 93 9.93 20.77 7.11
C THR A 93 8.60 20.25 7.60
N ILE A 94 7.95 21.00 8.51
CA ILE A 94 6.57 20.76 8.93
C ILE A 94 5.70 21.87 8.37
N MET A 95 4.64 21.49 7.65
CA MET A 95 3.61 22.40 7.19
C MET A 95 2.29 22.09 7.90
N THR A 96 1.65 23.09 8.50
CA THR A 96 0.32 22.94 9.13
C THR A 96 -0.74 23.67 8.32
N ASP A 97 -2.01 23.45 8.68
CA ASP A 97 -3.16 24.04 7.98
C ASP A 97 -3.14 23.76 6.47
N VAL A 98 -2.63 22.57 6.12
CA VAL A 98 -2.60 22.05 4.75
C VAL A 98 -4.00 21.56 4.40
N THR A 99 -4.44 21.96 3.22
CA THR A 99 -5.74 21.65 2.64
C THR A 99 -5.56 20.80 1.40
N GLU A 100 -6.62 20.12 0.97
CA GLU A 100 -6.60 19.28 -0.23
C GLU A 100 -6.24 20.03 -1.53
N ASN A 101 -6.41 21.35 -1.54
CA ASN A 101 -6.18 22.19 -2.72
C ASN A 101 -4.74 22.68 -2.84
N ASP A 102 -3.93 22.56 -1.77
CA ASP A 102 -2.52 22.95 -1.79
C ASP A 102 -1.72 22.03 -2.72
N ASP A 103 -0.71 22.58 -3.40
CA ASP A 103 0.07 21.84 -4.40
C ASP A 103 0.77 20.61 -3.82
N ILE A 104 1.21 20.68 -2.56
CA ILE A 104 1.82 19.55 -1.83
C ILE A 104 0.93 18.30 -1.75
N MET A 105 -0.38 18.46 -1.92
CA MET A 105 -1.35 17.36 -1.83
C MET A 105 -1.72 16.76 -3.19
N ARG A 106 -1.17 17.27 -4.29
CA ARG A 106 -1.51 16.85 -5.66
C ARG A 106 -0.63 15.73 -6.21
N GLU A 107 0.56 15.56 -5.64
CA GLU A 107 1.54 14.56 -6.04
C GLU A 107 2.28 14.00 -4.82
N GLU A 108 2.96 12.86 -4.98
CA GLU A 108 3.77 12.26 -3.93
C GLU A 108 4.99 13.15 -3.62
N ILE A 109 5.23 13.39 -2.32
CA ILE A 109 6.20 14.42 -1.90
C ILE A 109 7.61 13.99 -2.24
N PHE A 110 8.02 12.76 -1.93
CA PHE A 110 9.40 12.27 -2.14
C PHE A 110 10.48 13.26 -1.67
N GLY A 111 10.28 13.83 -0.48
CA GLY A 111 11.11 14.84 0.15
C GLY A 111 10.85 14.99 1.65
N PRO A 112 11.69 15.77 2.35
CA PRO A 112 11.65 15.93 3.81
C PRO A 112 10.55 16.87 4.30
N ILE A 113 9.38 16.89 3.65
CA ILE A 113 8.25 17.73 4.03
C ILE A 113 7.15 16.85 4.63
N LEU A 114 6.65 17.24 5.80
CA LEU A 114 5.60 16.54 6.52
C LEU A 114 4.37 17.46 6.69
N PRO A 115 3.42 17.45 5.74
CA PRO A 115 2.19 18.20 5.84
C PRO A 115 1.22 17.60 6.87
N PHE A 116 0.58 18.49 7.62
CA PHE A 116 -0.47 18.19 8.58
C PHE A 116 -1.83 18.66 8.06
N ILE A 117 -2.76 17.72 8.04
CA ILE A 117 -4.14 17.92 7.67
C ILE A 117 -4.99 17.66 8.90
N THR A 118 -5.81 18.64 9.27
CA THR A 118 -6.74 18.49 10.39
C THR A 118 -8.04 17.83 9.91
N ALA A 119 -8.49 16.80 10.62
CA ALA A 119 -9.83 16.24 10.52
C ALA A 119 -10.58 16.41 11.84
N ASN A 120 -11.86 16.78 11.79
CA ASN A 120 -12.68 17.01 12.97
C ASN A 120 -13.12 15.69 13.62
N ASN A 121 -13.25 14.62 12.84
CA ASN A 121 -13.66 13.31 13.33
C ASN A 121 -13.18 12.16 12.42
N GLU A 122 -13.39 10.94 12.89
CA GLU A 122 -13.03 9.69 12.19
C GLU A 122 -13.67 9.57 10.81
N ALA A 123 -14.95 9.94 10.67
CA ALA A 123 -15.68 9.80 9.40
C ALA A 123 -15.14 10.75 8.33
N GLU A 124 -14.79 11.98 8.71
CA GLU A 124 -14.12 12.93 7.84
C GLU A 124 -12.75 12.42 7.39
N ALA A 125 -11.97 11.86 8.31
CA ALA A 125 -10.66 11.30 8.00
C ALA A 125 -10.75 10.13 7.01
N ILE A 126 -11.72 9.22 7.22
CA ILE A 126 -12.00 8.10 6.31
C ILE A 126 -12.44 8.61 4.93
N LYS A 127 -13.35 9.59 4.89
CA LYS A 127 -13.81 10.21 3.64
C LYS A 127 -12.65 10.85 2.88
N PHE A 128 -11.78 11.56 3.58
CA PHE A 128 -10.59 12.18 3.00
C PHE A 128 -9.68 11.14 2.32
N MET A 129 -9.39 10.03 3.00
CA MET A 129 -8.57 8.94 2.45
C MET A 129 -9.24 8.25 1.26
N ASN A 130 -10.55 7.98 1.33
CA ASN A 130 -11.28 7.27 0.27
C ASN A 130 -11.54 8.13 -0.98
N ASN A 131 -11.42 9.45 -0.88
CA ASN A 131 -11.50 10.37 -2.02
C ASN A 131 -10.19 10.45 -2.82
N ARG A 132 -9.16 9.69 -2.43
CA ARG A 132 -7.85 9.63 -3.07
C ARG A 132 -7.58 8.24 -3.62
N ASP A 133 -6.55 8.16 -4.44
CA ASP A 133 -6.04 6.87 -4.89
C ASP A 133 -5.55 6.02 -3.72
N LYS A 134 -5.71 4.71 -3.86
CA LYS A 134 -5.38 3.74 -2.81
C LYS A 134 -3.86 3.71 -2.59
N PRO A 135 -3.38 4.06 -1.38
CA PRO A 135 -1.95 4.17 -1.12
C PRO A 135 -1.28 2.79 -1.02
N LEU A 136 0.04 2.76 -1.19
CA LEU A 136 0.84 1.54 -0.99
C LEU A 136 0.86 1.13 0.50
N ALA A 137 0.93 2.10 1.40
CA ALA A 137 0.91 1.89 2.84
C ALA A 137 -0.04 2.85 3.55
N LEU A 138 -0.78 2.33 4.52
CA LEU A 138 -1.56 3.09 5.49
C LEU A 138 -0.97 2.91 6.89
N TYR A 139 -0.86 4.00 7.64
CA TYR A 139 -0.34 4.00 9.01
C TYR A 139 -1.40 4.48 9.98
N VAL A 140 -1.68 3.70 11.01
CA VAL A 140 -2.69 4.04 12.02
C VAL A 140 -2.06 4.06 13.40
N PHE A 141 -1.95 5.24 14.01
CA PHE A 141 -1.50 5.39 15.40
C PHE A 141 -2.72 5.53 16.32
N SER A 142 -2.95 4.52 17.15
CA SER A 142 -4.07 4.49 18.09
C SER A 142 -3.82 3.50 19.23
N SER A 143 -4.11 3.91 20.46
CA SER A 143 -4.21 3.00 21.60
C SER A 143 -5.55 2.24 21.64
N THR A 144 -6.56 2.72 20.91
CA THR A 144 -7.88 2.09 20.81
C THR A 144 -7.92 1.13 19.62
N LYS A 145 -7.92 -0.17 19.92
CA LYS A 145 -7.97 -1.23 18.90
C LYS A 145 -9.20 -1.14 17.98
N SER A 146 -10.37 -0.81 18.54
CA SER A 146 -11.61 -0.71 17.75
C SER A 146 -11.56 0.43 16.72
N LEU A 147 -10.90 1.55 17.05
CA LEU A 147 -10.66 2.66 16.12
C LEU A 147 -9.78 2.21 14.95
N ALA A 148 -8.66 1.55 15.25
CA ALA A 148 -7.77 1.03 14.20
C ALA A 148 -8.51 0.05 13.27
N GLN A 149 -9.31 -0.85 13.84
CA GLN A 149 -10.08 -1.82 13.05
C GLN A 149 -11.14 -1.15 12.16
N ARG A 150 -11.83 -0.11 12.64
CA ARG A 150 -12.81 0.63 11.82
C ARG A 150 -12.15 1.34 10.65
N ILE A 151 -10.98 1.97 10.87
CA ILE A 151 -10.21 2.59 9.79
C ILE A 151 -9.79 1.53 8.75
N ILE A 152 -9.22 0.41 9.21
CA ILE A 152 -8.81 -0.70 8.33
C ILE A 152 -9.99 -1.23 7.50
N ASN A 153 -11.14 -1.44 8.14
CA ASN A 153 -12.32 -2.00 7.46
C ASN A 153 -13.00 -1.00 6.50
N SER A 154 -12.71 0.30 6.64
CA SER A 154 -13.37 1.36 5.87
C SER A 154 -12.48 1.97 4.80
N THR A 155 -11.26 1.46 4.62
CA THR A 155 -10.27 1.96 3.66
C THR A 155 -9.63 0.82 2.87
N SER A 156 -8.86 1.15 1.82
CA SER A 156 -8.14 0.18 1.00
C SER A 156 -6.74 0.69 0.73
N ALA A 157 -5.72 -0.11 1.07
CA ALA A 157 -4.31 0.17 0.87
C ALA A 157 -3.57 -1.14 0.56
N GLY A 158 -2.36 -1.04 -0.01
CA GLY A 158 -1.52 -2.22 -0.28
C GLY A 158 -1.14 -2.96 1.01
N SER A 159 -0.75 -2.21 2.04
CA SER A 159 -0.45 -2.70 3.38
C SER A 159 -0.92 -1.71 4.45
N THR A 160 -1.12 -2.19 5.69
CA THR A 160 -1.41 -1.33 6.83
C THR A 160 -0.56 -1.70 8.02
N CYS A 161 0.07 -0.71 8.67
CA CYS A 161 0.78 -0.90 9.93
C CYS A 161 0.14 -0.06 11.03
N VAL A 162 -0.11 -0.70 12.17
CA VAL A 162 -0.71 -0.05 13.34
C VAL A 162 0.37 0.23 14.36
N ASN A 163 0.46 1.48 14.81
CA ASN A 163 1.41 2.00 15.80
C ASN A 163 2.88 1.96 15.37
N ASP A 164 3.19 1.66 14.12
CA ASP A 164 4.54 1.82 13.57
C ASP A 164 4.48 2.21 12.09
N VAL A 165 5.65 2.49 11.52
CA VAL A 165 5.85 2.83 10.11
C VAL A 165 6.93 1.94 9.51
N ILE A 166 6.79 1.58 8.23
CA ILE A 166 7.72 0.70 7.47
C ILE A 166 7.86 -0.74 8.02
N PHE A 167 7.57 -1.01 9.29
CA PHE A 167 7.78 -2.30 9.94
C PHE A 167 7.15 -3.49 9.21
N GLN A 168 6.04 -3.28 8.50
CA GLN A 168 5.33 -4.32 7.74
C GLN A 168 6.19 -4.97 6.63
N ILE A 169 7.22 -4.30 6.10
CA ILE A 169 8.10 -4.91 5.09
C ILE A 169 9.23 -5.75 5.68
N ALA A 170 9.47 -5.66 6.99
CA ALA A 170 10.52 -6.43 7.65
C ALA A 170 10.16 -7.91 7.83
N ALA A 171 8.88 -8.28 7.67
CA ALA A 171 8.40 -9.64 7.83
C ALA A 171 8.33 -10.38 6.47
N PRO A 172 9.23 -11.35 6.18
CA PRO A 172 9.27 -12.04 4.89
C PRO A 172 8.04 -12.92 4.62
N SER A 173 7.25 -13.20 5.66
CA SER A 173 6.01 -13.97 5.59
C SER A 173 4.77 -13.14 5.20
N LEU A 174 4.91 -11.82 5.09
CA LEU A 174 3.85 -10.93 4.64
C LEU A 174 4.03 -10.61 3.15
N PRO A 175 2.94 -10.64 2.34
CA PRO A 175 3.02 -10.18 0.97
C PRO A 175 3.22 -8.67 0.96
N PHE A 176 4.14 -8.19 0.12
CA PHE A 176 4.35 -6.77 -0.11
C PHE A 176 3.95 -6.42 -1.55
N GLY A 177 3.03 -5.47 -1.70
CA GLY A 177 2.45 -5.08 -2.98
C GLY A 177 1.42 -3.97 -2.84
N GLY A 178 1.06 -3.36 -3.97
CA GLY A 178 0.07 -2.30 -4.05
C GLY A 178 -1.33 -2.80 -4.39
N VAL A 179 -2.27 -1.86 -4.47
CA VAL A 179 -3.63 -2.09 -4.96
C VAL A 179 -4.14 -0.86 -5.71
N GLY A 180 -4.68 -1.05 -6.92
CA GLY A 180 -5.14 0.08 -7.73
C GLY A 180 -3.95 0.90 -8.24
N ALA A 181 -3.97 2.22 -8.04
CA ALA A 181 -2.91 3.12 -8.52
C ALA A 181 -1.54 2.85 -7.87
N SER A 182 -1.50 2.26 -6.67
CA SER A 182 -0.24 1.91 -5.99
C SER A 182 0.40 0.61 -6.51
N GLY A 183 -0.26 -0.13 -7.41
CA GLY A 183 0.30 -1.30 -8.08
C GLY A 183 -0.62 -2.53 -8.10
N LEU A 184 -0.12 -3.60 -8.73
CA LEU A 184 -0.78 -4.90 -8.85
C LEU A 184 0.19 -6.03 -8.52
N GLY A 185 -0.32 -7.07 -7.85
CA GLY A 185 0.46 -8.23 -7.45
C GLY A 185 1.24 -7.97 -6.15
N SER A 186 1.96 -8.99 -5.71
CA SER A 186 2.76 -8.92 -4.49
C SER A 186 3.96 -9.86 -4.56
N TYR A 187 4.96 -9.59 -3.75
CA TYR A 187 6.14 -10.43 -3.59
C TYR A 187 6.52 -10.49 -2.10
N HIS A 188 7.76 -10.89 -1.81
CA HIS A 188 8.33 -11.32 -0.51
C HIS A 188 8.16 -12.81 -0.21
N GLY A 189 9.23 -13.40 0.32
CA GLY A 189 9.26 -14.79 0.77
C GLY A 189 8.61 -15.75 -0.22
N LYS A 190 7.59 -16.49 0.24
CA LYS A 190 6.82 -17.43 -0.59
C LYS A 190 6.07 -16.72 -1.73
N TYR A 191 5.57 -15.50 -1.52
CA TYR A 191 4.83 -14.76 -2.54
C TYR A 191 5.71 -14.38 -3.73
N SER A 192 7.01 -14.15 -3.52
CA SER A 192 7.95 -14.01 -4.65
C SER A 192 7.99 -15.27 -5.49
N PHE A 193 8.13 -16.44 -4.85
CA PHE A 193 8.13 -17.72 -5.55
C PHE A 193 6.82 -17.94 -6.31
N ASP A 194 5.68 -17.68 -5.67
CA ASP A 194 4.36 -17.83 -6.29
C ASP A 194 4.17 -16.88 -7.49
N THR A 195 4.63 -15.62 -7.38
CA THR A 195 4.54 -14.60 -8.43
C THR A 195 5.40 -14.93 -9.64
N PHE A 196 6.58 -15.51 -9.44
CA PHE A 196 7.49 -15.90 -10.53
C PHE A 196 7.35 -17.37 -10.96
N SER A 197 6.32 -18.07 -10.47
CA SER A 197 6.04 -19.47 -10.83
C SER A 197 4.69 -19.61 -11.53
N HIS A 198 4.62 -20.55 -12.46
CA HIS A 198 3.34 -21.01 -13.00
C HIS A 198 2.77 -22.13 -12.12
N GLN A 199 1.64 -21.88 -11.46
CA GLN A 199 0.91 -22.88 -10.65
C GLN A 199 0.17 -23.88 -11.56
N ARG A 200 0.90 -24.87 -12.07
CA ARG A 200 0.36 -25.90 -12.96
C ARG A 200 -0.56 -26.86 -12.21
N THR A 201 -1.86 -26.84 -12.52
CA THR A 201 -2.80 -27.84 -12.01
C THR A 201 -2.61 -29.18 -12.73
N VAL A 202 -2.48 -30.25 -11.95
CA VAL A 202 -2.41 -31.64 -12.44
C VAL A 202 -3.44 -32.47 -11.68
N VAL A 203 -4.28 -33.21 -12.40
CA VAL A 203 -5.31 -34.08 -11.82
C VAL A 203 -5.07 -35.50 -12.31
N TYR A 204 -4.93 -36.43 -11.36
CA TYR A 204 -4.92 -37.87 -11.64
C TYR A 204 -6.34 -38.38 -11.44
N ALA A 205 -7.06 -38.62 -12.53
CA ALA A 205 -8.37 -39.24 -12.50
C ALA A 205 -8.20 -40.76 -12.49
N PRO A 206 -8.52 -41.47 -11.39
CA PRO A 206 -8.32 -42.91 -11.34
C PRO A 206 -9.42 -43.63 -12.12
N ASN A 207 -9.07 -44.69 -12.86
CA ASN A 207 -9.99 -45.39 -13.77
C ASN A 207 -11.27 -45.92 -13.11
N TRP A 208 -11.23 -46.24 -11.81
CA TRP A 208 -12.40 -46.70 -11.07
C TRP A 208 -13.49 -45.63 -10.93
N THR A 209 -13.18 -44.35 -11.20
CA THR A 209 -14.17 -43.28 -11.21
C THR A 209 -15.00 -43.24 -12.49
N GLU A 210 -14.56 -43.89 -13.58
CA GLU A 210 -15.27 -43.84 -14.86
C GLU A 210 -16.68 -44.43 -14.79
N PRO A 211 -16.96 -45.55 -14.10
CA PRO A 211 -18.33 -46.03 -13.92
C PRO A 211 -19.24 -45.03 -13.17
N ILE A 212 -18.70 -44.30 -12.20
CA ILE A 212 -19.43 -43.30 -11.41
C ILE A 212 -19.69 -42.04 -12.25
N LEU A 213 -18.69 -41.65 -13.03
CA LEU A 213 -18.73 -40.47 -13.90
C LEU A 213 -19.38 -40.75 -15.26
N SER A 214 -19.67 -42.01 -15.61
CA SER A 214 -20.24 -42.43 -16.90
C SER A 214 -21.50 -41.66 -17.29
N LYS A 215 -22.25 -41.14 -16.31
CA LYS A 215 -23.41 -40.26 -16.49
C LYS A 215 -23.10 -38.92 -17.17
N ARG A 216 -21.83 -38.54 -17.30
CA ARG A 216 -21.37 -37.38 -18.10
C ARG A 216 -21.27 -37.69 -19.60
N ASN A 217 -21.22 -38.97 -19.96
CA ASN A 217 -21.05 -39.42 -21.33
C ASN A 217 -22.43 -39.49 -22.02
N PRO A 218 -22.53 -39.18 -23.32
CA PRO A 218 -23.74 -39.44 -24.11
C PRO A 218 -24.11 -40.94 -24.17
N PRO A 219 -25.39 -41.28 -24.42
CA PRO A 219 -26.53 -40.38 -24.64
C PRO A 219 -27.13 -39.82 -23.35
N TYR A 220 -27.52 -38.54 -23.39
CA TYR A 220 -28.10 -37.85 -22.24
C TYR A 220 -29.59 -38.14 -22.07
N ASN A 221 -30.00 -38.60 -20.88
CA ASN A 221 -31.40 -38.79 -20.50
C ASN A 221 -31.88 -37.58 -19.67
N PRO A 222 -33.09 -37.03 -19.91
CA PRO A 222 -33.67 -35.92 -19.15
C PRO A 222 -33.53 -36.02 -17.62
N THR A 223 -33.63 -37.23 -17.06
CA THR A 223 -33.46 -37.48 -15.61
C THR A 223 -32.02 -37.24 -15.14
N ILE A 224 -31.04 -37.67 -15.95
CA ILE A 224 -29.61 -37.49 -15.67
C ILE A 224 -29.22 -36.02 -15.90
N THR A 225 -29.71 -35.41 -16.98
CA THR A 225 -29.47 -34.00 -17.28
C THR A 225 -30.04 -33.11 -16.18
N GLY A 226 -31.27 -33.36 -15.71
CA GLY A 226 -31.88 -32.62 -14.60
C GLY A 226 -31.15 -32.82 -13.26
N LEU A 227 -30.56 -34.00 -13.02
CA LEU A 227 -29.70 -34.24 -11.86
C LEU A 227 -28.38 -33.47 -11.98
N MET A 228 -27.73 -33.52 -13.14
CA MET A 228 -26.49 -32.79 -13.40
C MET A 228 -26.71 -31.27 -13.33
N GLU A 229 -27.81 -30.74 -13.85
CA GLU A 229 -28.20 -29.34 -13.70
C GLU A 229 -28.38 -28.96 -12.23
N LYS A 230 -28.97 -29.81 -11.39
CA LYS A 230 -29.08 -29.55 -9.95
C LYS A 230 -27.72 -29.59 -9.24
N LEU A 231 -26.83 -30.51 -9.60
CA LEU A 231 -25.50 -30.66 -9.01
C LEU A 231 -24.52 -29.57 -9.48
N THR A 232 -24.68 -29.10 -10.72
CA THR A 232 -23.85 -28.05 -11.34
C THR A 232 -24.47 -26.66 -11.21
N LYS A 233 -25.71 -26.54 -10.72
CA LYS A 233 -26.28 -25.26 -10.25
C LYS A 233 -25.40 -24.78 -9.11
N VAL A 234 -24.43 -23.96 -9.47
CA VAL A 234 -23.57 -23.25 -8.53
C VAL A 234 -24.49 -22.47 -7.59
N HIS A 235 -24.54 -22.87 -6.33
CA HIS A 235 -25.08 -22.02 -5.27
C HIS A 235 -24.15 -20.81 -5.15
N ARG A 236 -24.40 -19.79 -5.99
CA ARG A 236 -23.67 -18.52 -6.05
C ARG A 236 -23.99 -17.62 -4.85
N ASN A 237 -23.86 -18.14 -3.64
CA ASN A 237 -24.00 -17.33 -2.42
C ASN A 237 -22.67 -17.03 -1.74
N TRP A 238 -21.53 -17.43 -2.32
CA TRP A 238 -20.27 -17.35 -1.57
C TRP A 238 -19.36 -16.16 -1.85
N PHE A 239 -19.56 -15.34 -2.91
CA PHE A 239 -18.80 -14.08 -3.10
C PHE A 239 -19.48 -13.13 -4.11
N PRO A 240 -19.59 -11.81 -3.86
CA PRO A 240 -19.93 -10.82 -4.88
C PRO A 240 -18.67 -10.50 -5.70
N MET A 241 -18.34 -11.31 -6.70
CA MET A 241 -17.26 -11.02 -7.65
C MET A 241 -17.77 -10.17 -8.82
N PRO A 242 -17.06 -9.08 -9.22
CA PRO A 242 -17.37 -8.34 -10.44
C PRO A 242 -17.20 -9.24 -11.67
N ARG A 243 -18.10 -9.08 -12.64
CA ARG A 243 -18.15 -9.86 -13.89
C ARG A 243 -16.86 -9.67 -14.70
N PHE A 244 -15.97 -10.65 -14.71
CA PHE A 244 -14.95 -10.81 -15.75
C PHE A 244 -15.27 -12.06 -16.58
N ASN A 245 -15.63 -11.83 -17.84
CA ASN A 245 -15.81 -12.86 -18.85
C ASN A 245 -14.42 -13.34 -19.31
N CYS A 246 -13.93 -14.44 -18.75
CA CYS A 246 -12.80 -15.18 -19.31
C CYS A 246 -13.33 -16.48 -19.93
N PHE A 247 -13.97 -16.36 -21.08
CA PHE A 247 -14.22 -17.48 -21.99
C PHE A 247 -13.52 -17.14 -23.31
N GLY A 248 -12.38 -17.78 -23.55
CA GLY A 248 -11.68 -17.67 -24.82
C GLY A 248 -10.16 -17.75 -24.70
N MET A 249 -9.61 -18.96 -24.57
CA MET A 249 -8.43 -19.30 -25.37
C MET A 249 -8.33 -20.81 -25.57
N MET A 250 -8.13 -21.14 -26.84
CA MET A 250 -8.20 -22.46 -27.46
C MET A 250 -7.15 -23.44 -26.95
N PHE A 251 -7.62 -24.67 -26.79
CA PHE A 251 -6.95 -25.95 -26.91
C PHE A 251 -5.58 -25.97 -27.61
N THR A 252 -4.61 -26.57 -26.93
CA THR A 252 -3.64 -27.48 -27.55
C THR A 252 -3.40 -28.63 -26.58
N VAL A 253 -3.96 -29.80 -26.89
CA VAL A 253 -3.71 -31.04 -26.14
C VAL A 253 -2.65 -31.81 -26.91
N LEU A 254 -1.44 -31.91 -26.34
CA LEU A 254 -0.44 -32.88 -26.76
C LEU A 254 -0.53 -34.05 -25.79
N ALA A 255 -1.12 -35.15 -26.24
CA ALA A 255 -1.14 -36.41 -25.51
C ALA A 255 -0.03 -37.30 -26.04
N LEU A 256 1.00 -37.54 -25.21
CA LEU A 256 2.00 -38.58 -25.41
C LEU A 256 1.67 -39.72 -24.47
N ALA A 257 1.25 -40.86 -25.02
CA ALA A 257 1.16 -42.11 -24.29
C ALA A 257 2.53 -42.78 -24.37
N VAL A 258 3.28 -42.80 -23.26
CA VAL A 258 4.46 -43.67 -23.13
C VAL A 258 3.99 -44.88 -22.34
N GLY A 259 3.93 -46.03 -23.01
CA GLY A 259 3.73 -47.33 -22.37
C GLY A 259 5.01 -47.73 -21.65
N ILE A 260 4.86 -48.27 -20.43
CA ILE A 260 5.82 -49.20 -19.83
C ILE A 260 5.28 -50.60 -20.12
#